data_AF-A0A8H4RLU0-F1
#
_entry.id   AF-A0A8H4RLU0-F1
#
_cell.length_a   1.000
_cell.length_b   1.000
_cell.length_c   1.000
_cell.angle_alpha   90.00
_cell.angle_beta   90.00
_cell.angle_gamma   90.00
#
_symmetry.space_group_name_H-M   'P 1'
#
loop_
_entity.id
_entity.type
_entity.pdbx_description
1 polymer ?
#
loop_
_entity_poly.entity_id
_entity_poly.type
_entity_poly.pdbx_seq_one_letter_code
_entity_poly.pdbx_strand_id
1 'polypeptide(L)'
;MRALRSQSLVGPSKARRSEGLKNAHPISVDVTNEAALDAEVAKHDLVISLIPYTFHATVIKSAIRNKKNVVTTSYVSPAMLELEEAKKAGITVMNEVDLDPRIDHLYAIKMIEEVHKAGGNIISFLSYCGGLPAPEASDNPLGYKFSWSSRGVLPALRNAAKYYEGGKVVEIAGKDLMGTAKPYFIYPGFAFVAYPNRDSSPYKERYNIPEA
;
A
#
# COMPACT_ATOMS: atom_id res chain seq x y z
N MET A 1 12.68 21.75 3.69
CA MET A 1 11.58 20.82 3.44
C MET A 1 10.97 20.41 4.77
N ARG A 2 9.80 20.95 5.13
CA ARG A 2 9.04 20.53 6.31
C ARG A 2 7.93 19.58 5.86
N ALA A 3 7.93 18.35 6.37
CA ALA A 3 6.92 17.33 6.04
C ALA A 3 6.01 17.08 7.24
N LEU A 4 4.69 17.13 7.03
CA LEU A 4 3.71 16.72 8.04
C LEU A 4 3.53 15.20 7.97
N ARG A 5 3.83 14.49 9.06
CA ARG A 5 3.58 13.05 9.20
C ARG A 5 2.34 12.85 10.07
N SER A 6 1.23 12.43 9.47
CA SER A 6 0.05 12.00 10.23
C SER A 6 0.11 10.49 10.48
N GLN A 7 -0.07 10.09 11.74
CA GLN A 7 -0.27 8.69 12.15
C GLN A 7 -1.50 8.62 13.05
N SER A 8 -2.44 7.74 12.73
CA SER A 8 -3.63 7.51 13.56
C SER A 8 -3.30 6.50 14.63
N LEU A 9 -2.95 6.93 15.84
CA LEU A 9 -2.74 6.02 16.97
C LEU A 9 -3.33 6.61 18.25
N VAL A 10 -4.23 5.86 18.88
CA VAL A 10 -4.79 6.12 20.21
C VAL A 10 -3.82 5.52 21.24
N GLY A 11 -3.19 6.34 22.09
CA GLY A 11 -2.26 5.89 23.15
C GLY A 11 -1.32 6.97 23.71
N PRO A 12 -0.72 6.80 24.92
CA PRO A 12 -0.24 7.91 25.74
C PRO A 12 1.11 8.50 25.28
N SER A 13 1.13 9.83 25.20
CA SER A 13 2.25 10.77 25.03
C SER A 13 2.90 10.88 23.64
N LYS A 14 2.45 11.89 22.88
CA LYS A 14 3.07 12.42 21.65
C LYS A 14 4.55 12.78 21.84
N ALA A 15 4.93 13.19 23.05
CA ALA A 15 6.29 13.58 23.42
C ALA A 15 7.29 12.41 23.27
N ARG A 16 6.90 11.19 23.69
CA ARG A 16 7.80 10.03 23.71
C ARG A 16 8.23 9.54 22.32
N ARG A 17 7.51 9.92 21.26
CA ARG A 17 7.78 9.48 19.87
C ARG A 17 8.65 10.42 19.04
N SER A 18 8.75 11.67 19.47
CA SER A 18 9.66 12.66 18.88
C SER A 18 10.87 12.94 19.77
N GLU A 19 10.93 12.26 20.91
CA GLU A 19 12.05 12.33 21.84
C GLU A 19 13.36 11.95 21.13
N GLY A 20 14.36 12.82 21.24
CA GLY A 20 15.64 12.68 20.54
C GLY A 20 15.63 13.12 19.06
N LEU A 21 14.48 13.45 18.47
CA LEU A 21 14.39 13.92 17.08
C LEU A 21 14.41 15.45 17.00
N LYS A 22 15.62 16.02 16.88
CA LYS A 22 15.87 17.48 16.89
C LYS A 22 14.96 18.32 15.97
N ASN A 23 14.53 17.76 14.84
CA ASN A 23 13.75 18.47 13.82
C ASN A 23 12.29 18.00 13.74
N ALA A 24 11.80 17.22 14.71
CA ALA A 24 10.42 16.77 14.77
C ALA A 24 9.60 17.66 15.71
N HIS A 25 8.44 18.11 15.25
CA HIS A 25 7.52 18.94 16.03
C HIS A 25 6.19 18.19 16.20
N PRO A 26 5.92 17.56 17.36
CA PRO A 26 4.72 16.78 17.55
C PRO A 26 3.49 17.69 17.66
N ILE A 27 2.43 17.37 16.92
CA ILE A 27 1.14 18.09 16.95
C ILE A 27 -0.03 17.13 17.13
N SER A 28 -1.21 17.68 17.40
CA SER A 28 -2.49 16.95 17.38
C SER A 28 -3.35 17.49 16.26
N VAL A 29 -3.72 16.64 15.31
CA VAL A 29 -4.64 17.02 14.23
C VAL A 29 -5.61 15.88 14.03
N ASP A 30 -6.90 16.21 14.09
CA ASP A 30 -7.94 15.34 13.59
C ASP A 30 -8.14 15.63 12.10
N VAL A 31 -7.88 14.64 11.25
CA VAL A 31 -7.98 14.79 9.79
C VAL A 31 -9.42 14.96 9.30
N THR A 32 -10.41 14.70 10.16
CA THR A 32 -11.83 14.95 9.86
C THR A 32 -12.24 16.39 10.15
N ASN A 33 -11.43 17.15 10.90
CA ASN A 33 -11.59 18.58 11.07
C ASN A 33 -10.88 19.31 9.92
N GLU A 34 -11.66 19.67 8.90
CA GLU A 34 -11.16 20.27 7.66
C GLU A 34 -10.36 21.56 7.89
N ALA A 35 -10.86 22.46 8.73
CA ALA A 35 -10.20 23.74 9.02
C ALA A 35 -8.87 23.54 9.75
N ALA A 36 -8.84 22.63 10.73
CA ALA A 36 -7.61 22.30 11.45
C ALA A 36 -6.58 21.62 10.54
N LEU A 37 -7.04 20.73 9.66
CA LEU A 37 -6.16 20.05 8.70
C LEU A 37 -5.57 21.05 7.70
N ASP A 38 -6.38 21.91 7.10
CA ASP A 38 -5.92 22.93 6.15
C ASP A 38 -4.90 23.88 6.77
N ALA A 39 -5.17 24.34 8.00
CA ALA A 39 -4.25 25.22 8.73
C ALA A 39 -2.87 24.57 8.93
N GLU A 40 -2.79 23.27 9.17
CA GLU A 40 -1.52 22.56 9.33
C GLU A 40 -0.88 22.20 7.99
N VAL A 41 -1.65 21.79 6.99
CA VAL A 41 -1.13 21.49 5.65
C VAL A 41 -0.50 22.73 5.02
N ALA A 42 -1.09 23.91 5.18
CA ALA A 42 -0.57 25.18 4.66
C ALA A 42 0.87 25.49 5.11
N LYS A 43 1.24 25.07 6.33
CA LYS A 43 2.54 25.35 6.97
C LYS A 43 3.70 24.48 6.44
N HIS A 44 3.41 23.49 5.60
CA HIS A 44 4.37 22.49 5.14
C HIS A 44 4.54 22.53 3.63
N ASP A 45 5.61 21.91 3.13
CA ASP A 45 5.88 21.80 1.68
C ASP A 45 5.24 20.53 1.09
N LEU A 46 5.11 19.49 1.92
CA LEU A 46 4.66 18.15 1.58
C LEU A 46 3.90 17.54 2.76
N VAL A 47 2.87 16.73 2.46
CA VAL A 47 2.16 15.90 3.44
C VAL A 47 2.46 14.42 3.18
N ILE A 48 2.82 13.68 4.24
CA ILE A 48 2.97 12.22 4.17
C ILE A 48 1.83 11.59 4.97
N SER A 49 0.91 10.92 4.27
CA SER A 49 -0.29 10.33 4.86
C SER A 49 -0.03 8.86 5.25
N LEU A 50 0.33 8.63 6.51
CA LEU A 50 0.55 7.29 7.09
C LEU A 50 -0.58 6.93 8.08
N ILE A 51 -1.80 7.23 7.67
CA ILE A 51 -3.06 6.97 8.38
C ILE A 51 -3.89 5.96 7.58
N PRO A 52 -5.00 5.42 8.12
CA PRO A 52 -5.87 4.52 7.38
C PRO A 52 -6.28 5.09 6.01
N TYR A 53 -6.22 4.24 4.98
CA TYR A 53 -6.40 4.65 3.58
C TYR A 53 -7.74 5.34 3.29
N THR A 54 -8.75 5.09 4.12
CA THR A 54 -10.08 5.71 4.03
C THR A 54 -10.05 7.23 4.18
N PHE A 55 -8.99 7.79 4.75
CA PHE A 55 -8.82 9.24 4.93
C PHE A 55 -7.93 9.89 3.85
N HIS A 56 -7.36 9.14 2.92
CA HIS A 56 -6.44 9.71 1.92
C HIS A 56 -7.14 10.75 1.03
N ALA A 57 -8.37 10.50 0.59
CA ALA A 57 -9.13 11.48 -0.20
C ALA A 57 -9.33 12.80 0.58
N THR A 58 -9.62 12.75 1.87
CA THR A 58 -9.74 13.94 2.73
C THR A 58 -8.43 14.73 2.81
N VAL A 59 -7.31 14.03 3.01
CA VAL A 59 -5.97 14.65 3.03
C VAL A 59 -5.61 15.26 1.68
N ILE A 60 -5.92 14.58 0.57
CA ILE A 60 -5.65 15.09 -0.78
C ILE A 60 -6.49 16.34 -1.07
N LYS A 61 -7.77 16.37 -0.68
CA LYS A 61 -8.62 17.58 -0.82
C LYS A 61 -8.04 18.79 -0.07
N SER A 62 -7.54 18.59 1.14
CA SER A 62 -6.83 19.62 1.91
C SER A 62 -5.55 20.09 1.19
N ALA A 63 -4.77 19.15 0.67
CA ALA A 63 -3.55 19.43 -0.06
C ALA A 63 -3.81 20.19 -1.38
N ILE A 64 -4.90 19.87 -2.09
CA ILE A 64 -5.35 20.57 -3.30
C ILE A 64 -5.64 22.04 -2.98
N ARG A 65 -6.45 22.32 -1.94
CA ARG A 65 -6.77 23.69 -1.53
C ARG A 65 -5.54 24.51 -1.16
N ASN A 66 -4.55 23.86 -0.54
CA ASN A 66 -3.33 24.50 -0.06
C ASN A 66 -2.15 24.40 -1.04
N LYS A 67 -2.36 23.80 -2.23
CA LYS A 67 -1.34 23.55 -3.27
C LYS A 67 -0.09 22.84 -2.72
N LYS A 68 -0.29 21.78 -1.93
CA LYS A 68 0.79 20.98 -1.34
C LYS A 68 0.85 19.59 -1.97
N ASN A 69 2.06 19.07 -2.13
CA ASN A 69 2.26 17.70 -2.59
C ASN A 69 1.84 16.69 -1.51
N VAL A 70 1.54 15.46 -1.92
CA VAL A 70 1.16 14.36 -1.01
C VAL A 70 1.93 13.09 -1.35
N VAL A 71 2.35 12.36 -0.33
CA VAL A 71 2.89 10.99 -0.45
C VAL A 71 2.06 10.03 0.40
N THR A 72 1.72 8.85 -0.13
CA THR A 72 1.09 7.76 0.61
C THR A 72 1.75 6.41 0.29
N THR A 73 1.62 5.46 1.21
CA THR A 73 2.10 4.07 1.04
C THR A 73 0.99 3.10 0.64
N SER A 74 -0.20 3.61 0.33
CA SER A 74 -1.39 2.81 0.04
C SER A 74 -1.69 2.77 -1.45
N TYR A 75 -2.42 1.73 -1.86
CA TYR A 75 -3.07 1.61 -3.16
C TYR A 75 -3.86 2.88 -3.54
N VAL A 76 -3.86 3.21 -4.83
CA VAL A 76 -4.76 4.25 -5.37
C VAL A 76 -6.20 3.73 -5.38
N SER A 77 -7.09 4.42 -4.66
CA SER A 77 -8.52 4.08 -4.63
C SER A 77 -9.32 4.84 -5.71
N PRO A 78 -10.51 4.37 -6.10
CA PRO A 78 -11.39 5.11 -7.03
C PRO A 78 -11.65 6.56 -6.59
N ALA A 79 -11.93 6.77 -5.30
CA ALA A 79 -12.13 8.11 -4.73
C ALA A 79 -10.90 9.03 -4.81
N MET A 80 -9.69 8.47 -4.97
CA MET A 80 -8.46 9.24 -5.21
C MET A 80 -8.26 9.53 -6.68
N LEU A 81 -8.62 8.60 -7.58
CA LEU A 81 -8.59 8.80 -9.03
C LEU A 81 -9.57 9.89 -9.48
N GLU A 82 -10.71 10.02 -8.81
CA GLU A 82 -11.69 11.08 -9.09
C GLU A 82 -11.17 12.50 -8.83
N LEU A 83 -10.07 12.66 -8.08
CA LEU A 83 -9.49 13.97 -7.69
C LEU A 83 -8.56 14.55 -8.77
N GLU A 84 -9.06 14.64 -10.00
CA GLU A 84 -8.35 15.24 -11.15
C GLU A 84 -7.96 16.70 -10.90
N GLU A 85 -8.62 17.38 -9.94
CA GLU A 85 -8.26 18.72 -9.49
C GLU A 85 -6.83 18.83 -8.95
N ALA A 86 -6.22 17.73 -8.52
CA ALA A 86 -4.80 17.71 -8.12
C ALA A 86 -3.89 18.20 -9.26
N LYS A 87 -4.16 17.80 -10.51
CA LYS A 87 -3.41 18.28 -11.68
C LYS A 87 -3.63 19.78 -11.91
N LYS A 88 -4.88 20.25 -11.80
CA LYS A 88 -5.23 21.67 -11.96
C LYS A 88 -4.61 22.54 -10.87
N ALA A 89 -4.48 22.02 -9.65
CA ALA A 89 -3.81 22.70 -8.55
C ALA A 89 -2.28 22.72 -8.68
N GLY A 90 -1.71 21.98 -9.64
CA GLY A 90 -0.27 21.90 -9.87
C GLY A 90 0.47 21.11 -8.81
N ILE A 91 -0.20 20.14 -8.15
CA ILE A 91 0.41 19.31 -7.11
C ILE A 91 0.68 17.89 -7.61
N THR A 92 1.67 17.25 -7.01
CA THR A 92 1.96 15.82 -7.17
C THR A 92 1.40 15.05 -5.99
N VAL A 93 0.60 14.02 -6.28
CA VAL A 93 0.14 13.02 -5.32
C VAL A 93 0.79 11.70 -5.70
N MET A 94 1.82 11.30 -4.94
CA MET A 94 2.53 10.06 -5.17
C MET A 94 2.04 8.98 -4.20
N ASN A 95 1.42 7.95 -4.73
CA ASN A 95 0.89 6.82 -3.96
C ASN A 95 1.75 5.58 -4.18
N GLU A 96 1.41 4.49 -3.47
CA GLU A 96 2.05 3.19 -3.67
C GLU A 96 3.58 3.30 -3.54
N VAL A 97 4.02 3.89 -2.42
CA VAL A 97 5.43 4.21 -2.14
C VAL A 97 5.99 3.41 -0.95
N ASP A 98 5.86 2.08 -0.93
CA ASP A 98 6.34 1.25 0.18
C ASP A 98 6.93 -0.11 -0.25
N LEU A 99 6.41 -1.23 0.25
CA LEU A 99 6.84 -2.59 -0.07
C LEU A 99 5.89 -3.24 -1.09
N ASP A 100 4.63 -3.41 -0.68
CA ASP A 100 3.50 -3.93 -1.47
C ASP A 100 2.28 -3.05 -1.15
N PRO A 101 2.03 -2.00 -1.95
CA PRO A 101 2.66 -1.70 -3.24
C PRO A 101 3.88 -0.74 -3.15
N ARG A 102 5.00 -1.15 -3.77
CA ARG A 102 5.93 -0.35 -4.62
C ARG A 102 7.10 -1.18 -5.10
N ILE A 103 7.85 -1.80 -4.19
CA ILE A 103 9.09 -2.51 -4.54
C ILE A 103 8.76 -3.66 -5.50
N ASP A 104 7.64 -4.33 -5.26
CA ASP A 104 7.03 -5.28 -6.18
C ASP A 104 6.83 -4.67 -7.59
N HIS A 105 6.28 -3.46 -7.71
CA HIS A 105 6.09 -2.77 -8.98
C HIS A 105 7.43 -2.45 -9.66
N LEU A 106 8.40 -1.92 -8.91
CA LEU A 106 9.71 -1.53 -9.43
C LEU A 106 10.44 -2.72 -10.06
N TYR A 107 10.47 -3.86 -9.36
CA TYR A 107 11.12 -5.06 -9.87
C TYR A 107 10.31 -5.73 -10.98
N ALA A 108 8.98 -5.76 -10.88
CA ALA A 108 8.12 -6.29 -11.95
C ALA A 108 8.34 -5.54 -13.27
N ILE A 109 8.17 -4.20 -13.26
CA ILE A 109 8.31 -3.37 -14.46
C ILE A 109 9.73 -3.49 -15.02
N LYS A 110 10.76 -3.42 -14.18
CA LYS A 110 12.15 -3.58 -14.61
C LYS A 110 12.36 -4.89 -15.39
N MET A 111 11.94 -6.01 -14.80
CA MET A 111 12.14 -7.33 -15.42
C MET A 111 11.33 -7.50 -16.69
N ILE A 112 10.08 -7.03 -16.69
CA ILE A 112 9.19 -7.08 -17.86
C ILE A 112 9.79 -6.29 -19.02
N GLU A 113 10.21 -5.04 -18.78
CA GLU A 113 10.83 -4.22 -19.81
C GLU A 113 12.13 -4.83 -20.35
N GLU A 114 12.95 -5.44 -19.49
CA GLU A 114 14.18 -6.13 -19.93
C GLU A 114 13.88 -7.30 -20.87
N VAL A 115 12.86 -8.10 -20.56
CA VAL A 115 12.40 -9.20 -21.42
C VAL A 115 11.87 -8.67 -22.76
N HIS A 116 11.00 -7.66 -22.74
CA HIS A 116 10.45 -7.08 -23.96
C HIS A 116 11.52 -6.43 -24.84
N LYS A 117 12.49 -5.71 -24.25
CA LYS A 117 13.63 -5.11 -24.98
C LYS A 117 14.51 -6.17 -25.65
N ALA A 118 14.56 -7.39 -25.10
CA ALA A 118 15.25 -8.53 -25.70
C ALA A 118 14.40 -9.29 -26.74
N GLY A 119 13.17 -8.83 -27.03
CA GLY A 119 12.25 -9.51 -27.96
C GLY A 119 11.54 -10.73 -27.37
N GLY A 120 11.56 -10.88 -26.04
CA GLY A 120 10.85 -11.95 -25.32
C GLY A 120 9.41 -11.56 -24.96
N ASN A 121 8.66 -12.56 -24.48
CA ASN A 121 7.26 -12.45 -24.07
C ASN A 121 7.09 -12.92 -22.62
N ILE A 122 6.23 -12.25 -21.85
CA ILE A 122 5.88 -12.67 -20.49
C ILE A 122 4.73 -13.68 -20.56
N ILE A 123 5.03 -14.97 -20.43
CA ILE A 123 4.01 -16.03 -20.50
C ILE A 123 3.32 -16.31 -19.15
N SER A 124 3.89 -15.82 -18.06
CA SER A 124 3.37 -15.98 -16.69
C SER A 124 4.03 -14.96 -15.78
N PHE A 125 3.24 -14.33 -14.92
CA PHE A 125 3.70 -13.41 -13.89
C PHE A 125 3.11 -13.82 -12.54
N LEU A 126 3.99 -14.20 -11.61
CA LEU A 126 3.65 -14.56 -10.24
C LEU A 126 4.41 -13.65 -9.28
N SER A 127 3.68 -12.96 -8.40
CA SER A 127 4.25 -12.09 -7.37
C SER A 127 3.61 -12.42 -6.02
N TYR A 128 4.45 -12.81 -5.06
CA TYR A 128 4.05 -13.15 -3.70
C TYR A 128 4.87 -12.33 -2.71
N CYS A 129 4.19 -11.78 -1.70
CA CYS A 129 4.80 -10.96 -0.66
C CYS A 129 4.26 -11.37 0.71
N GLY A 130 5.09 -11.26 1.76
CA GLY A 130 4.71 -11.59 3.13
C GLY A 130 5.55 -10.85 4.17
N GLY A 131 4.89 -10.02 4.98
CA GLY A 131 5.49 -9.43 6.18
C GLY A 131 5.25 -10.32 7.39
N LEU A 132 6.20 -11.21 7.68
CA LEU A 132 6.13 -12.22 8.73
C LEU A 132 7.22 -12.00 9.79
N PRO A 133 7.04 -12.48 11.02
CA PRO A 133 8.16 -12.57 11.96
C PRO A 133 9.26 -13.48 11.40
N ALA A 134 10.50 -13.26 11.85
CA ALA A 134 11.57 -14.23 11.64
C ALA A 134 11.14 -15.62 12.19
N PRO A 135 11.59 -16.74 11.59
CA PRO A 135 11.15 -18.08 11.99
C PRO A 135 11.31 -18.37 13.50
N GLU A 136 12.42 -17.95 14.10
CA GLU A 136 12.71 -18.09 15.53
C GLU A 136 11.76 -17.25 16.41
N ALA A 137 11.04 -16.31 15.83
CA ALA A 137 10.08 -15.44 16.51
C ALA A 137 8.62 -15.78 16.16
N SER A 138 8.35 -16.87 15.42
CA SER A 138 7.01 -17.26 14.96
C SER A 138 6.29 -18.24 15.89
N ASP A 139 6.85 -18.59 17.05
CA ASP A 139 6.24 -19.53 18.00
C ASP A 139 5.01 -18.94 18.72
N ASN A 140 3.89 -18.91 18.00
CA ASN A 140 2.56 -18.60 18.52
C ASN A 140 1.49 -19.29 17.63
N PRO A 141 0.23 -19.40 18.08
CA PRO A 141 -0.80 -20.16 17.36
C PRO A 141 -1.08 -19.72 15.91
N LEU A 142 -0.72 -18.49 15.53
CA LEU A 142 -0.93 -17.97 14.19
C LEU A 142 0.35 -17.95 13.34
N GLY A 143 1.51 -18.24 13.92
CA GLY A 143 2.79 -18.02 13.24
C GLY A 143 3.02 -16.54 12.86
N TYR A 144 2.29 -15.59 13.46
CA TYR A 144 2.18 -14.22 12.98
C TYR A 144 2.36 -13.19 14.11
N LYS A 145 2.94 -12.03 13.79
CA LYS A 145 3.04 -10.86 14.68
C LYS A 145 2.76 -9.60 13.86
N PHE A 146 1.99 -8.67 14.43
CA PHE A 146 1.66 -7.43 13.74
C PHE A 146 2.89 -6.53 13.59
N SER A 147 3.39 -6.40 12.37
CA SER A 147 4.41 -5.43 11.97
C SER A 147 3.83 -4.19 11.28
N TRP A 148 2.53 -4.19 10.99
CA TRP A 148 1.76 -3.09 10.40
C TRP A 148 0.32 -3.09 10.94
N SER A 149 -0.56 -2.26 10.37
CA SER A 149 -1.93 -2.05 10.87
C SER A 149 -2.71 -3.36 11.04
N SER A 150 -2.97 -3.77 12.29
CA SER A 150 -3.76 -4.96 12.62
C SER A 150 -5.19 -4.87 12.07
N ARG A 151 -5.77 -3.66 12.09
CA ARG A 151 -7.08 -3.38 11.47
C ARG A 151 -7.05 -3.52 9.95
N GLY A 152 -5.88 -3.40 9.31
CA GLY A 152 -5.69 -3.68 7.89
C GLY A 152 -5.53 -5.17 7.58
N VAL A 153 -4.80 -5.91 8.44
CA VAL A 153 -4.56 -7.35 8.30
C VAL A 153 -5.87 -8.15 8.30
N LEU A 154 -6.73 -7.93 9.30
CA LEU A 154 -7.90 -8.81 9.49
C LEU A 154 -8.91 -8.75 8.33
N PRO A 155 -9.30 -7.57 7.79
CA PRO A 155 -10.14 -7.51 6.62
C PRO A 155 -9.48 -8.04 5.35
N ALA A 156 -8.14 -7.98 5.24
CA ALA A 156 -7.43 -8.47 4.06
C ALA A 156 -7.65 -9.97 3.83
N LEU A 157 -7.82 -10.75 4.91
CA LEU A 157 -8.15 -12.18 4.86
C LEU A 157 -9.57 -12.47 4.35
N ARG A 158 -10.38 -11.43 4.12
CA ARG A 158 -11.77 -11.53 3.64
C ARG A 158 -11.99 -10.87 2.28
N ASN A 159 -10.93 -10.41 1.62
CA ASN A 159 -11.04 -9.83 0.27
C ASN A 159 -11.46 -10.92 -0.72
N ALA A 160 -12.33 -10.58 -1.68
CA ALA A 160 -12.44 -11.39 -2.88
C ALA A 160 -11.13 -11.34 -3.66
N ALA A 161 -10.84 -12.38 -4.44
CA ALA A 161 -9.68 -12.39 -5.31
C ALA A 161 -10.04 -12.73 -6.76
N LYS A 162 -9.26 -12.20 -7.70
CA LYS A 162 -9.41 -12.42 -9.14
C LYS A 162 -8.04 -12.44 -9.80
N TYR A 163 -7.75 -13.44 -10.61
CA TYR A 163 -6.45 -13.58 -11.30
C TYR A 163 -6.57 -14.39 -12.58
N TYR A 164 -5.50 -14.45 -13.37
CA TYR A 164 -5.42 -15.27 -14.57
C TYR A 164 -4.67 -16.58 -14.27
N GLU A 165 -5.21 -17.70 -14.74
CA GLU A 165 -4.57 -19.02 -14.68
C GLU A 165 -4.91 -19.81 -15.96
N GLY A 166 -3.89 -20.27 -16.69
CA GLY A 166 -4.09 -21.01 -17.94
C GLY A 166 -4.92 -20.24 -18.98
N GLY A 167 -4.74 -18.91 -19.07
CA GLY A 167 -5.48 -18.03 -19.96
C GLY A 167 -6.94 -17.77 -19.57
N LYS A 168 -7.38 -18.22 -18.39
CA LYS A 168 -8.74 -18.02 -17.89
C LYS A 168 -8.75 -17.15 -16.65
N VAL A 169 -9.81 -16.38 -16.49
CA VAL A 169 -10.07 -15.64 -15.25
C VAL A 169 -10.57 -16.61 -14.19
N VAL A 170 -9.94 -16.58 -13.03
CA VAL A 170 -10.37 -17.27 -11.80
C VAL A 170 -10.86 -16.22 -10.82
N GLU A 171 -12.04 -16.42 -10.25
CA GLU A 171 -12.63 -15.54 -9.23
C GLU A 171 -12.92 -16.34 -7.96
N ILE A 172 -12.55 -15.78 -6.80
CA ILE A 172 -12.71 -16.38 -5.47
C ILE A 172 -13.48 -15.41 -4.60
N ALA A 173 -14.61 -15.86 -4.06
CA ALA A 173 -15.36 -15.05 -3.09
C ALA A 173 -14.56 -14.90 -1.79
N GLY A 174 -14.66 -13.75 -1.14
CA GLY A 174 -13.84 -13.45 0.04
C GLY A 174 -14.03 -14.39 1.24
N LYS A 175 -15.20 -15.05 1.35
CA LYS A 175 -15.46 -16.09 2.35
C LYS A 175 -14.68 -17.39 2.10
N ASP A 176 -14.31 -17.65 0.84
CA ASP A 176 -13.66 -18.88 0.40
C ASP A 176 -12.13 -18.69 0.24
N LEU A 177 -11.62 -17.45 0.36
CA LEU A 177 -10.23 -17.09 0.11
C LEU A 177 -9.23 -17.95 0.88
N MET A 178 -9.42 -18.10 2.20
CA MET A 178 -8.49 -18.87 3.03
C MET A 178 -8.48 -20.37 2.69
N GLY A 179 -9.56 -20.90 2.12
CA GLY A 179 -9.62 -22.28 1.62
C GLY A 179 -8.75 -22.53 0.38
N THR A 180 -8.25 -21.46 -0.26
CA THR A 180 -7.37 -21.57 -1.45
C THR A 180 -5.89 -21.59 -1.11
N ALA A 181 -5.53 -21.40 0.16
CA ALA A 181 -4.13 -21.34 0.59
C ALA A 181 -3.42 -22.66 0.31
N LYS A 182 -2.24 -22.58 -0.31
CA LYS A 182 -1.40 -23.75 -0.65
C LYS A 182 0.04 -23.50 -0.23
N PRO A 183 0.82 -24.55 0.08
CA PRO A 183 2.26 -24.43 0.25
C PRO A 183 2.90 -23.73 -0.96
N TYR A 184 3.76 -22.77 -0.71
CA TYR A 184 4.46 -22.01 -1.75
C TYR A 184 5.95 -22.07 -1.52
N PHE A 185 6.65 -22.86 -2.33
CA PHE A 185 8.07 -23.09 -2.18
C PHE A 185 8.89 -21.89 -2.68
N ILE A 186 9.76 -21.36 -1.83
CA ILE A 186 10.75 -20.34 -2.20
C ILE A 186 12.16 -20.86 -1.85
N TYR A 187 12.38 -21.17 -0.57
CA TYR A 187 13.63 -21.78 -0.10
C TYR A 187 13.33 -22.94 0.87
N PRO A 188 14.19 -23.99 0.92
CA PRO A 188 13.95 -25.17 1.77
C PRO A 188 13.75 -24.88 3.26
N GLY A 189 14.36 -23.79 3.77
CA GLY A 189 14.28 -23.42 5.19
C GLY A 189 12.97 -22.75 5.62
N PHE A 190 12.06 -22.45 4.68
CA PHE A 190 10.79 -21.79 4.99
C PHE A 190 9.58 -22.67 4.66
N ALA A 191 8.59 -22.63 5.54
CA ALA A 191 7.30 -23.30 5.37
C ALA A 191 6.19 -22.29 5.00
N PHE A 192 6.34 -21.61 3.86
CA PHE A 192 5.35 -20.62 3.43
C PHE A 192 4.09 -21.28 2.85
N VAL A 193 2.96 -20.63 3.11
CA VAL A 193 1.70 -20.84 2.38
C VAL A 193 1.30 -19.52 1.73
N ALA A 194 0.64 -19.60 0.58
CA ALA A 194 0.20 -18.42 -0.16
C ALA A 194 -1.24 -18.55 -0.64
N TYR A 195 -1.90 -17.40 -0.75
CA TYR A 195 -3.26 -17.25 -1.28
C TYR A 195 -3.31 -15.98 -2.17
N PRO A 196 -4.25 -15.89 -3.13
CA PRO A 196 -4.35 -14.75 -4.04
C PRO A 196 -4.70 -13.43 -3.34
N ASN A 197 -4.19 -12.30 -3.84
CA ASN A 197 -4.42 -10.97 -3.24
C ASN A 197 -5.29 -10.09 -4.14
N ARG A 198 -6.53 -9.80 -3.73
CA ARG A 198 -7.47 -8.91 -4.44
C ARG A 198 -7.55 -9.26 -5.94
N ASP A 199 -7.74 -8.24 -6.78
CA ASP A 199 -7.82 -8.37 -8.22
C ASP A 199 -6.45 -8.12 -8.85
N SER A 200 -5.85 -9.18 -9.37
CA SER A 200 -4.62 -9.15 -10.15
C SER A 200 -4.85 -8.88 -11.64
N SER A 201 -6.09 -8.96 -12.13
CA SER A 201 -6.37 -8.82 -13.56
C SER A 201 -5.90 -7.49 -14.18
N PRO A 202 -6.01 -6.32 -13.50
CA PRO A 202 -5.57 -5.06 -14.06
C PRO A 202 -4.05 -4.96 -14.30
N TYR A 203 -3.25 -5.84 -13.70
CA TYR A 203 -1.79 -5.82 -13.92
C TYR A 203 -1.40 -6.23 -15.34
N LYS A 204 -2.30 -6.92 -16.06
CA LYS A 204 -2.11 -7.26 -17.47
C LYS A 204 -1.91 -6.00 -18.32
N GLU A 205 -2.78 -5.01 -18.14
CA GLU A 205 -2.66 -3.71 -18.78
C GLU A 205 -1.63 -2.82 -18.07
N ARG A 206 -1.65 -2.78 -16.73
CA ARG A 206 -0.81 -1.87 -15.93
C ARG A 206 0.69 -2.11 -16.13
N TYR A 207 1.09 -3.37 -16.35
CA TYR A 207 2.48 -3.73 -16.63
C TYR A 207 2.75 -4.02 -18.11
N ASN A 208 1.77 -3.79 -18.99
CA ASN A 208 1.89 -4.01 -20.42
C ASN A 208 2.32 -5.45 -20.78
N ILE A 209 1.65 -6.46 -20.20
CA ILE A 209 1.89 -7.90 -20.46
C ILE A 209 0.65 -8.59 -21.04
N PRO A 210 0.07 -8.12 -22.16
CA PRO A 210 -1.12 -8.73 -22.78
C PRO A 210 -0.93 -10.20 -23.19
N GLU A 211 0.30 -10.65 -23.34
CA GLU A 211 0.70 -12.00 -23.72
C GLU A 211 0.73 -13.01 -22.56
N ALA A 212 0.58 -12.54 -21.30
CA ALA A 212 0.50 -13.37 -20.10
C ALA A 212 -0.88 -13.99 -19.85
#